data_AF-G8S172-F1
#
_entry.id   AF-G8S172-F1
#
_cell.length_a   1.000
_cell.length_b   1.000
_cell.length_c   1.000
_cell.angle_alpha   90.00
_cell.angle_beta   90.00
_cell.angle_gamma   90.00
#
_symmetry.space_group_name_H-M   'P 1'
#
loop_
_entity.id
_entity.type
_entity.pdbx_description
1 polymer ?
#
loop_
_entity_poly.entity_id
_entity_poly.type
_entity_poly.pdbx_seq_one_letter_code
_entity_poly.pdbx_strand_id
1 'polypeptide(L)'
;MTRTRGLLAATAIPLILMAGCARPGEAGSITESAPAPTADATVLVRLGYQGGFVPEIYRFVRLPEVTIYADGRVVSNGPVPAVAPGPALPNVQISKITPERARQWAADAVAAGVKDGADFGTPGVADIPDTVVTAVTDGRAQTVHVTALRETRPDDAQVTAAQKAARAKLAAYVDSLRALATETGSPAPDAYRPESVAVLAQPYVPVDDGLEQKPVAWPGPALPGATLSGTVHCVAVSGAELTKVWAAAATANQRTPWTSGGKQWQVMFRPLLPDETGGCAALGKAS
;
A
#
# COMPACT_ATOMS: atom_id res chain seq x y z
N MET A 1 25.54 40.07 -65.31
CA MET A 1 26.29 41.34 -65.45
C MET A 1 26.07 42.06 -64.13
N THR A 2 27.03 42.40 -63.28
CA THR A 2 28.42 42.86 -63.47
C THR A 2 29.18 42.60 -62.15
N ARG A 3 30.46 42.24 -62.25
CA ARG A 3 31.40 42.07 -61.13
C ARG A 3 31.82 43.41 -60.54
N THR A 4 32.12 43.46 -59.24
CA THR A 4 33.22 44.29 -58.72
C THR A 4 33.87 43.66 -57.48
N ARG A 5 35.20 43.66 -57.49
CA ARG A 5 36.14 43.13 -56.49
C ARG A 5 36.75 44.29 -55.68
N GLY A 6 37.27 43.98 -54.49
CA GLY A 6 38.29 44.77 -53.76
C GLY A 6 37.81 45.20 -52.37
N LEU A 7 38.57 45.18 -51.28
CA LEU A 7 39.99 44.97 -51.06
C LEU A 7 40.20 44.38 -49.65
N LEU A 8 41.32 43.66 -49.49
CA LEU A 8 41.87 43.16 -48.23
C LEU A 8 42.37 44.32 -47.35
N ALA A 9 42.10 44.26 -46.05
CA ALA A 9 42.94 44.87 -45.03
C ALA A 9 43.12 43.86 -43.90
N ALA A 10 44.35 43.37 -43.79
CA ALA A 10 44.81 42.45 -42.76
C ALA A 10 45.15 43.22 -41.49
N THR A 11 44.60 42.79 -40.36
CA THR A 11 45.12 43.12 -39.02
C THR A 11 45.26 41.82 -38.25
N ALA A 12 46.51 41.46 -37.98
CA ALA A 12 46.92 40.36 -37.13
C ALA A 12 46.87 40.76 -35.64
N ILE A 13 47.08 39.75 -34.78
CA ILE A 13 47.45 39.79 -33.34
C ILE A 13 46.27 39.52 -32.38
N PRO A 14 46.41 38.69 -31.31
CA PRO A 14 47.30 37.56 -31.06
C PRO A 14 46.57 36.25 -30.69
N LEU A 15 47.30 35.15 -30.86
CA LEU A 15 46.98 33.81 -30.40
C LEU A 15 47.04 33.75 -28.86
N ILE A 16 45.91 33.48 -28.19
CA ILE A 16 45.89 33.06 -26.78
C ILE A 16 45.64 31.55 -26.77
N LEU A 17 46.72 30.78 -26.57
CA LEU A 17 46.70 29.34 -26.30
C LEU A 17 46.28 29.13 -24.84
N MET A 18 45.00 28.87 -24.61
CA MET A 18 44.54 28.25 -23.37
C MET A 18 44.34 26.75 -23.61
N ALA A 19 45.31 25.97 -23.13
CA ALA A 19 45.20 24.54 -22.96
C ALA A 19 44.18 24.24 -21.86
N GLY A 20 43.00 23.75 -22.25
CA GLY A 20 41.98 23.20 -21.34
C GLY A 20 41.55 21.84 -21.87
N CYS A 21 41.84 20.78 -21.10
CA CYS A 21 41.59 19.39 -21.45
C CYS A 21 40.11 19.13 -21.78
N ALA A 22 39.81 18.85 -23.06
CA ALA A 22 38.55 18.25 -23.47
C ALA A 22 38.60 16.74 -23.19
N ARG A 23 37.74 16.25 -22.28
CA ARG A 23 37.36 14.84 -22.23
C ARG A 23 35.98 14.68 -22.89
N PRO A 24 35.77 13.66 -23.73
CA PRO A 24 34.47 13.42 -24.37
C PRO A 24 33.41 13.22 -23.31
N GLY A 25 32.31 13.98 -23.41
CA GLY A 25 31.13 13.81 -22.58
C GLY A 25 30.51 12.45 -22.86
N GLU A 26 30.68 11.54 -21.90
CA GLU A 26 29.85 10.37 -21.76
C GLU A 26 28.40 10.84 -21.58
N ALA A 27 27.51 10.36 -22.44
CA ALA A 27 26.08 10.55 -22.28
C ALA A 27 25.68 9.97 -20.92
N GLY A 28 25.55 10.85 -19.93
CA GLY A 28 25.02 10.52 -18.62
C GLY A 28 23.61 10.00 -18.78
N SER A 29 23.50 8.67 -18.79
CA SER A 29 22.25 7.96 -18.57
C SER A 29 21.76 8.40 -17.19
N ILE A 30 20.83 9.37 -17.16
CA ILE A 30 19.99 9.65 -15.99
C ILE A 30 19.11 8.42 -15.79
N THR A 31 19.72 7.41 -15.19
CA THR A 31 18.96 6.41 -14.44
C THR A 31 18.55 7.15 -13.19
N GLU A 32 17.35 7.71 -13.20
CA GLU A 32 16.69 8.17 -11.98
C GLU A 32 16.49 6.93 -11.12
N SER A 33 17.49 6.61 -10.30
CA SER A 33 17.37 5.62 -9.26
C SER A 33 16.26 6.11 -8.34
N ALA A 34 15.11 5.44 -8.41
CA ALA A 34 14.10 5.52 -7.38
C ALA A 34 14.80 5.40 -6.01
N PRO A 35 14.51 6.27 -5.04
CA PRO A 35 15.17 6.21 -3.74
C PRO A 35 14.93 4.84 -3.11
N ALA A 36 16.02 4.18 -2.70
CA ALA A 36 15.95 2.99 -1.87
C ALA A 36 15.18 3.33 -0.58
N PRO A 37 14.28 2.46 -0.09
CA PRO A 37 13.53 2.71 1.14
C PRO A 37 14.46 2.94 2.33
N THR A 38 14.21 4.05 3.02
CA THR A 38 14.86 4.41 4.28
C THR A 38 14.47 3.43 5.38
N ALA A 39 15.48 2.91 6.08
CA ALA A 39 15.42 1.86 7.09
C ALA A 39 14.58 2.18 8.36
N ASP A 40 13.90 3.34 8.44
CA ASP A 40 13.01 3.70 9.54
C ASP A 40 11.66 4.20 9.00
N ALA A 41 10.81 3.27 8.57
CA ALA A 41 9.43 3.56 8.20
C ALA A 41 8.56 3.75 9.46
N THR A 42 8.71 4.86 10.16
CA THR A 42 7.87 5.16 11.34
C THR A 42 6.44 5.49 10.91
N VAL A 43 5.48 4.68 11.34
CA VAL A 43 4.05 4.92 11.13
C VAL A 43 3.55 5.97 12.12
N LEU A 44 2.82 6.99 11.61
CA LEU A 44 2.15 8.00 12.42
C LEU A 44 0.64 7.76 12.52
N VAL A 45 0.01 7.30 11.44
CA VAL A 45 -1.42 6.97 11.43
C VAL A 45 -1.62 5.69 10.65
N ARG A 46 -2.44 4.78 11.17
CA ARG A 46 -2.91 3.61 10.45
C ARG A 46 -4.41 3.43 10.64
N LEU A 47 -5.12 3.36 9.54
CA LEU A 47 -6.55 3.04 9.47
C LEU A 47 -6.71 1.67 8.82
N GLY A 48 -7.47 0.79 9.46
CA GLY A 48 -7.79 -0.52 8.91
C GLY A 48 -9.01 -1.15 9.56
N TYR A 49 -9.16 -2.46 9.38
CA TYR A 49 -10.26 -3.22 9.97
C TYR A 49 -9.81 -4.52 10.57
N GLN A 50 -10.44 -4.90 11.67
CA GLN A 50 -10.17 -6.15 12.39
C GLN A 50 -11.45 -6.93 12.65
N GLY A 51 -11.36 -8.26 12.59
CA GLY A 51 -12.52 -9.13 12.77
C GLY A 51 -13.49 -9.10 11.58
N GLY A 52 -14.79 -9.22 11.91
CA GLY A 52 -15.88 -9.45 10.97
C GLY A 52 -16.01 -10.93 10.56
N PHE A 53 -17.13 -11.27 9.93
CA PHE A 53 -17.39 -12.62 9.44
C PHE A 53 -16.81 -12.81 8.03
N VAL A 54 -15.50 -13.09 7.97
CA VAL A 54 -14.76 -13.33 6.73
C VAL A 54 -13.99 -14.64 6.80
N PRO A 55 -13.69 -15.30 5.65
CA PRO A 55 -12.83 -16.46 5.64
C PRO A 55 -11.47 -16.16 6.28
N GLU A 56 -10.88 -17.14 6.95
CA GLU A 56 -9.67 -16.97 7.77
C GLU A 56 -8.51 -16.30 7.02
N ILE A 57 -8.28 -16.68 5.75
CA ILE A 57 -7.23 -16.10 4.91
C ILE A 57 -7.31 -14.57 4.81
N TYR A 58 -8.53 -13.99 4.84
CA TYR A 58 -8.74 -12.54 4.79
C TYR A 58 -8.20 -11.79 6.01
N ARG A 59 -8.04 -12.46 7.15
CA ARG A 59 -7.40 -11.84 8.32
C ARG A 59 -5.96 -11.49 8.06
N PHE A 60 -5.28 -12.27 7.22
CA PHE A 60 -3.87 -12.07 6.91
C PHE A 60 -3.66 -11.21 5.67
N VAL A 61 -4.47 -11.35 4.62
CA VAL A 61 -4.30 -10.59 3.36
C VAL A 61 -4.82 -9.16 3.41
N ARG A 62 -5.65 -8.82 4.40
CA ARG A 62 -6.21 -7.49 4.52
C ARG A 62 -5.09 -6.46 4.73
N LEU A 63 -5.06 -5.48 3.84
CA LEU A 63 -4.19 -4.31 3.97
C LEU A 63 -4.89 -3.24 4.82
N PRO A 64 -4.14 -2.41 5.55
CA PRO A 64 -4.67 -1.14 6.05
C PRO A 64 -5.31 -0.35 4.90
N GLU A 65 -6.41 0.36 5.17
CA GLU A 65 -7.01 1.27 4.18
C GLU A 65 -6.10 2.46 3.89
N VAL A 66 -5.49 3.01 4.95
CA VAL A 66 -4.57 4.15 4.90
C VAL A 66 -3.45 3.94 5.92
N THR A 67 -2.21 4.14 5.50
CA THR A 67 -1.05 4.26 6.40
C THR A 67 -0.30 5.54 6.07
N ILE A 68 -0.06 6.39 7.07
CA ILE A 68 0.72 7.62 6.96
C ILE A 68 2.02 7.45 7.74
N TYR A 69 3.15 7.69 7.07
CA TYR A 69 4.49 7.61 7.64
C TYR A 69 5.00 8.99 8.06
N ALA A 70 5.97 9.01 8.98
CA ALA A 70 6.58 10.22 9.51
C ALA A 70 7.33 11.05 8.45
N ASP A 71 7.78 10.41 7.37
CA ASP A 71 8.42 11.04 6.23
C ASP A 71 7.42 11.61 5.19
N GLY A 72 6.11 11.51 5.49
CA GLY A 72 5.05 12.03 4.65
C GLY A 72 4.58 11.07 3.55
N ARG A 73 5.09 9.84 3.46
CA ARG A 73 4.48 8.82 2.59
C ARG A 73 3.08 8.48 3.08
N VAL A 74 2.12 8.40 2.16
CA VAL A 74 0.77 7.90 2.41
C VAL A 74 0.54 6.70 1.51
N VAL A 75 0.28 5.53 2.10
CA VAL A 75 -0.07 4.32 1.36
C VAL A 75 -1.56 4.04 1.55
N SER A 76 -2.26 3.80 0.45
CA SER A 76 -3.71 3.56 0.46
C SER A 76 -4.15 2.53 -0.58
N ASN A 77 -5.37 2.03 -0.43
CA ASN A 77 -6.00 1.19 -1.46
C ASN A 77 -6.60 2.07 -2.55
N GLY A 78 -6.27 1.78 -3.81
CA GLY A 78 -6.81 2.44 -4.99
C GLY A 78 -8.12 1.78 -5.49
N PRO A 79 -8.78 2.40 -6.48
CA PRO A 79 -10.02 1.89 -7.05
C PRO A 79 -9.80 0.53 -7.73
N VAL A 80 -10.77 -0.38 -7.58
CA VAL A 80 -10.75 -1.70 -8.24
C VAL A 80 -11.81 -1.78 -9.33
N PRO A 81 -11.52 -2.42 -10.48
CA PRO A 81 -12.50 -2.57 -11.55
C PRO A 81 -13.66 -3.45 -11.08
N ALA A 82 -14.89 -3.10 -11.48
CA ALA A 82 -16.10 -3.87 -11.21
C ALA A 82 -16.21 -5.09 -12.15
N VAL A 83 -15.24 -5.99 -12.08
CA VAL A 83 -15.15 -7.21 -12.90
C VAL A 83 -15.02 -8.44 -12.01
N ALA A 84 -15.65 -9.55 -12.41
CA ALA A 84 -15.61 -10.81 -11.69
C ALA A 84 -15.08 -11.94 -12.60
N PRO A 85 -14.01 -12.66 -12.20
CA PRO A 85 -13.16 -12.42 -11.02
C PRO A 85 -12.31 -11.14 -11.15
N GLY A 86 -12.03 -10.50 -10.01
CA GLY A 86 -11.16 -9.32 -9.95
C GLY A 86 -9.67 -9.65 -10.16
N PRO A 87 -8.80 -8.65 -10.38
CA PRO A 87 -7.35 -8.85 -10.53
C PRO A 87 -6.71 -9.55 -9.33
N ALA A 88 -5.67 -10.35 -9.56
CA ALA A 88 -4.98 -11.08 -8.49
C ALA A 88 -4.17 -10.15 -7.56
N LEU A 89 -3.61 -9.08 -8.12
CA LEU A 89 -2.89 -8.06 -7.35
C LEU A 89 -3.87 -7.01 -6.81
N PRO A 90 -3.72 -6.58 -5.54
CA PRO A 90 -4.45 -5.43 -5.04
C PRO A 90 -3.96 -4.16 -5.72
N ASN A 91 -4.85 -3.17 -5.87
CA ASN A 91 -4.46 -1.83 -6.29
C ASN A 91 -4.01 -1.05 -5.06
N VAL A 92 -2.71 -1.00 -4.79
CA VAL A 92 -2.12 -0.20 -3.70
C VAL A 92 -1.41 0.99 -4.31
N GLN A 93 -1.65 2.15 -3.73
CA GLN A 93 -1.13 3.43 -4.20
C GLN A 93 -0.26 4.07 -3.13
N ILE A 94 0.65 4.93 -3.58
CA ILE A 94 1.47 5.77 -2.71
C ILE A 94 1.39 7.22 -3.17
N SER A 95 1.17 8.11 -2.22
CA SER A 95 1.26 9.56 -2.42
C SER A 95 2.15 10.18 -1.35
N LYS A 96 2.42 11.48 -1.48
CA LYS A 96 3.31 12.22 -0.57
C LYS A 96 2.65 13.49 -0.08
N ILE A 97 2.69 13.68 1.23
CA ILE A 97 2.36 14.92 1.94
C ILE A 97 3.62 15.45 2.63
N THR A 98 3.55 16.64 3.22
CA THR A 98 4.64 17.13 4.05
C THR A 98 4.72 16.33 5.38
N PRO A 99 5.92 16.10 5.94
CA PRO A 99 6.07 15.52 7.27
C PRO A 99 5.27 16.27 8.36
N GLU A 100 5.15 17.58 8.24
CA GLU A 100 4.35 18.43 9.13
C GLU A 100 2.88 18.07 9.05
N ARG A 101 2.34 17.87 7.84
CA ARG A 101 0.96 17.45 7.66
C ARG A 101 0.74 16.04 8.19
N ALA A 102 1.70 15.14 8.02
CA ALA A 102 1.63 13.78 8.59
C ALA A 102 1.53 13.80 10.13
N ARG A 103 2.35 14.64 10.80
CA ARG A 103 2.27 14.86 12.25
C ARG A 103 0.94 15.50 12.67
N GLN A 104 0.43 16.46 11.88
CA GLN A 104 -0.88 17.06 12.12
C GLN A 104 -1.99 16.01 12.05
N TRP A 105 -1.98 15.10 11.08
CA TRP A 105 -2.95 14.00 11.01
C TRP A 105 -2.94 13.11 12.26
N ALA A 106 -1.77 12.78 12.80
CA ALA A 106 -1.68 12.04 14.05
C ALA A 106 -2.27 12.81 15.24
N ALA A 107 -2.03 14.12 15.33
CA ALA A 107 -2.64 14.98 16.34
C ALA A 107 -4.17 15.10 16.16
N ASP A 108 -4.63 15.21 14.91
CA ASP A 108 -6.05 15.24 14.54
C ASP A 108 -6.75 13.93 14.95
N ALA A 109 -6.08 12.79 14.83
CA ALA A 109 -6.58 11.49 15.30
C ALA A 109 -6.83 11.47 16.81
N VAL A 110 -5.85 11.93 17.59
CA VAL A 110 -5.97 12.06 19.05
C VAL A 110 -7.09 13.02 19.40
N ALA A 111 -7.18 14.16 18.71
CA ALA A 111 -8.28 15.10 18.87
C ALA A 111 -9.63 14.47 18.52
N ALA A 112 -9.70 13.57 17.53
CA ALA A 112 -10.89 12.83 17.14
C ALA A 112 -11.30 11.71 18.12
N GLY A 113 -10.47 11.44 19.13
CA GLY A 113 -10.76 10.46 20.18
C GLY A 113 -9.97 9.16 20.09
N VAL A 114 -8.94 9.09 19.21
CA VAL A 114 -8.03 7.94 19.17
C VAL A 114 -7.13 7.98 20.41
N LYS A 115 -7.58 7.29 21.46
CA LYS A 115 -6.92 7.19 22.76
C LYS A 115 -7.22 5.84 23.38
N ASP A 116 -6.21 5.20 23.97
CA ASP A 116 -6.41 3.92 24.65
C ASP A 116 -7.47 4.04 25.76
N GLY A 117 -8.38 3.07 25.80
CA GLY A 117 -9.49 3.07 26.76
C GLY A 117 -10.64 4.03 26.43
N ALA A 118 -10.60 4.73 25.28
CA ALA A 118 -11.77 5.49 24.81
C ALA A 118 -12.95 4.55 24.53
N ASP A 119 -14.13 4.91 25.04
CA ASP A 119 -15.34 4.12 24.88
C ASP A 119 -16.26 4.73 23.81
N PHE A 120 -16.45 3.98 22.73
CA PHE A 120 -17.33 4.33 21.61
C PHE A 120 -18.68 3.59 21.66
N GLY A 121 -18.92 2.80 22.70
CA GLY A 121 -20.05 1.88 22.81
C GLY A 121 -20.00 0.74 21.79
N THR A 122 -20.82 -0.28 22.04
CA THR A 122 -20.97 -1.43 21.14
C THR A 122 -22.42 -1.48 20.66
N PRO A 123 -22.69 -1.11 19.40
CA PRO A 123 -24.04 -1.18 18.84
C PRO A 123 -24.46 -2.64 18.64
N GLY A 124 -25.76 -2.87 18.47
CA GLY A 124 -26.36 -4.21 18.27
C GLY A 124 -26.18 -4.76 16.86
N VAL A 125 -24.99 -4.63 16.29
CA VAL A 125 -24.65 -5.00 14.91
C VAL A 125 -23.67 -6.17 14.92
N ALA A 126 -24.05 -7.27 14.29
CA ALA A 126 -23.23 -8.47 14.18
C ALA A 126 -22.40 -8.48 12.89
N ASP A 127 -21.34 -9.30 12.88
CA ASP A 127 -20.54 -9.68 11.69
C ASP A 127 -19.77 -8.56 10.97
N ILE A 128 -19.94 -7.31 11.41
CA ILE A 128 -19.19 -6.14 10.92
C ILE A 128 -17.83 -6.08 11.62
N PRO A 129 -16.73 -5.83 10.89
CA PRO A 129 -15.44 -5.64 11.54
C PRO A 129 -15.37 -4.36 12.37
N ASP A 130 -14.43 -4.32 13.29
CA ASP A 130 -14.04 -3.08 13.95
C ASP A 130 -13.31 -2.18 12.96
N THR A 131 -13.64 -0.89 12.96
CA THR A 131 -12.73 0.12 12.41
C THR A 131 -11.61 0.33 13.42
N VAL A 132 -10.37 0.10 13.00
CA VAL A 132 -9.19 0.24 13.85
C VAL A 132 -8.40 1.45 13.40
N VAL A 133 -8.16 2.37 14.34
CA VAL A 133 -7.34 3.55 14.10
C VAL A 133 -6.23 3.59 15.13
N THR A 134 -4.99 3.59 14.65
CA THR A 134 -3.78 3.80 15.44
C THR A 134 -3.19 5.16 15.11
N ALA A 135 -2.80 5.91 16.14
CA ALA A 135 -2.09 7.18 16.00
C ALA A 135 -0.85 7.19 16.88
N VAL A 136 0.27 7.68 16.34
CA VAL A 136 1.53 7.84 17.07
C VAL A 136 1.83 9.33 17.23
N THR A 137 1.83 9.81 18.46
CA THR A 137 2.19 11.19 18.81
C THR A 137 3.24 11.16 19.92
N ASP A 138 4.27 11.99 19.82
CA ASP A 138 5.39 12.04 20.77
C ASP A 138 6.01 10.66 21.09
N GLY A 139 6.08 9.79 20.07
CA GLY A 139 6.61 8.42 20.19
C GLY A 139 5.70 7.43 20.91
N ARG A 140 4.48 7.82 21.30
CA ARG A 140 3.48 6.93 21.91
C ARG A 140 2.39 6.57 20.90
N ALA A 141 2.22 5.28 20.66
CA ALA A 141 1.09 4.75 19.92
C ALA A 141 -0.17 4.67 20.80
N GLN A 142 -1.30 5.10 20.26
CA GLN A 142 -2.62 4.90 20.84
C GLN A 142 -3.53 4.27 19.78
N THR A 143 -4.38 3.33 20.20
CA THR A 143 -5.25 2.60 19.28
C THR A 143 -6.67 2.54 19.81
N VAL A 144 -7.65 2.67 18.91
CA VAL A 144 -9.05 2.41 19.19
C VAL A 144 -9.59 1.36 18.23
N HIS A 145 -10.43 0.47 18.76
CA HIS A 145 -11.20 -0.52 18.00
C HIS A 145 -12.67 -0.14 18.15
N VAL A 146 -13.32 0.23 17.05
CA VAL A 146 -14.70 0.69 17.08
C VAL A 146 -15.56 -0.18 16.19
N THR A 147 -16.31 -1.09 16.82
CA THR A 147 -17.25 -1.99 16.17
C THR A 147 -18.29 -1.19 15.42
N ALA A 148 -18.44 -1.47 14.12
CA ALA A 148 -19.52 -0.94 13.29
C ALA A 148 -19.65 0.60 13.33
N LEU A 149 -18.52 1.31 13.18
CA LEU A 149 -18.40 2.78 13.31
C LEU A 149 -19.50 3.55 12.58
N ARG A 150 -19.95 3.08 11.41
CA ARG A 150 -20.92 3.78 10.55
C ARG A 150 -22.33 3.19 10.59
N GLU A 151 -22.48 2.02 11.18
CA GLU A 151 -23.70 1.22 11.11
C GLU A 151 -24.59 1.42 12.35
N THR A 152 -24.12 2.19 13.34
CA THR A 152 -24.93 2.58 14.50
C THR A 152 -26.15 3.39 14.06
N ARG A 153 -27.34 2.91 14.43
CA ARG A 153 -28.59 3.61 14.12
C ARG A 153 -28.79 4.82 15.04
N PRO A 154 -29.46 5.89 14.58
CA PRO A 154 -29.75 7.05 15.43
C PRO A 154 -30.51 6.71 16.71
N ASP A 155 -31.37 5.71 16.67
CA ASP A 155 -32.23 5.23 17.77
C ASP A 155 -31.63 4.04 18.55
N ASP A 156 -30.39 3.65 18.27
CA ASP A 156 -29.74 2.53 18.99
C ASP A 156 -29.63 2.85 20.48
N ALA A 157 -30.32 2.06 21.31
CA ALA A 157 -30.37 2.24 22.76
C ALA A 157 -29.12 1.70 23.48
N GLN A 158 -28.29 0.91 22.79
CA GLN A 158 -27.04 0.35 23.32
C GLN A 158 -25.87 1.35 23.26
N VAL A 159 -26.07 2.49 22.59
CA VAL A 159 -25.07 3.55 22.46
C VAL A 159 -25.64 4.87 23.01
N THR A 160 -24.97 5.43 24.01
CA THR A 160 -25.35 6.70 24.64
C THR A 160 -25.20 7.89 23.69
N ALA A 161 -25.83 9.02 24.01
CA ALA A 161 -25.68 10.24 23.22
C ALA A 161 -24.22 10.73 23.12
N ALA A 162 -23.45 10.59 24.21
CA ALA A 162 -22.03 10.96 24.23
C ALA A 162 -21.19 10.06 23.32
N GLN A 163 -21.42 8.74 23.37
CA GLN A 163 -20.77 7.78 22.47
C GLN A 163 -21.16 8.04 21.01
N LYS A 164 -22.43 8.34 20.71
CA LYS A 164 -22.86 8.74 19.36
C LYS A 164 -22.11 9.98 18.84
N ALA A 165 -21.93 10.99 19.69
CA ALA A 165 -21.14 12.18 19.33
C ALA A 165 -19.66 11.85 19.10
N ALA A 166 -19.05 10.99 19.94
CA ALA A 166 -17.68 10.53 19.77
C ALA A 166 -17.48 9.73 18.46
N ARG A 167 -18.43 8.84 18.14
CA ARG A 167 -18.44 8.08 16.88
C ARG A 167 -18.56 9.00 15.68
N ALA A 168 -19.44 10.01 15.72
CA ALA A 168 -19.56 10.99 14.64
C ALA A 168 -18.24 11.76 14.42
N LYS A 169 -17.56 12.15 15.50
CA LYS A 169 -16.26 12.82 15.44
C LYS A 169 -15.18 11.94 14.81
N LEU A 170 -15.07 10.69 15.25
CA LEU A 170 -14.12 9.73 14.69
C LEU A 170 -14.45 9.40 13.23
N ALA A 171 -15.74 9.22 12.90
CA ALA A 171 -16.18 8.96 11.53
C ALA A 171 -15.79 10.10 10.58
N ALA A 172 -15.96 11.36 10.99
CA ALA A 172 -15.54 12.53 10.20
C ALA A 172 -14.02 12.57 9.98
N TYR A 173 -13.23 12.18 10.98
CA TYR A 173 -11.78 12.04 10.84
C TYR A 173 -11.42 10.92 9.84
N VAL A 174 -12.06 9.76 9.94
CA VAL A 174 -11.89 8.64 9.01
C VAL A 174 -12.30 9.02 7.57
N ASP A 175 -13.40 9.76 7.40
CA ASP A 175 -13.80 10.30 6.10
C ASP A 175 -12.73 11.22 5.53
N SER A 176 -12.15 12.07 6.35
CA SER A 176 -11.08 12.99 5.93
C SER A 176 -9.82 12.22 5.49
N LEU A 177 -9.44 11.15 6.20
CA LEU A 177 -8.33 10.28 5.80
C LEU A 177 -8.57 9.58 4.45
N ARG A 178 -9.80 9.08 4.24
CA ARG A 178 -10.19 8.45 2.98
C ARG A 178 -10.24 9.46 1.86
N ALA A 179 -10.81 10.64 2.11
CA ALA A 179 -10.81 11.74 1.15
C ALA A 179 -9.39 12.05 0.70
N LEU A 180 -8.42 12.22 1.61
CA LEU A 180 -7.01 12.40 1.26
C LEU A 180 -6.45 11.27 0.37
N ALA A 181 -6.81 10.02 0.66
CA ALA A 181 -6.36 8.86 -0.10
C ALA A 181 -7.01 8.74 -1.49
N THR A 182 -8.23 9.27 -1.65
CA THR A 182 -9.03 9.22 -2.89
C THR A 182 -8.99 10.50 -3.70
N GLU A 183 -8.62 11.62 -3.10
CA GLU A 183 -8.37 12.87 -3.78
C GLU A 183 -7.30 12.57 -4.82
N THR A 184 -7.73 12.54 -6.08
CA THR A 184 -6.91 12.49 -7.28
C THR A 184 -6.16 13.82 -7.44
N GLY A 185 -5.66 14.35 -6.32
CA GLY A 185 -4.91 15.57 -6.22
C GLY A 185 -3.76 15.48 -7.20
N SER A 186 -3.59 16.53 -7.99
CA SER A 186 -2.47 16.60 -8.91
C SER A 186 -1.19 16.77 -8.08
N PRO A 187 -0.16 15.93 -8.27
CA PRO A 187 -0.11 14.78 -9.17
C PRO A 187 -0.79 13.54 -8.59
N ALA A 188 -1.43 12.75 -9.46
CA ALA A 188 -2.09 11.51 -9.10
C ALA A 188 -1.16 10.57 -8.32
N PRO A 189 -1.69 9.74 -7.40
CA PRO A 189 -0.87 8.78 -6.66
C PRO A 189 -0.12 7.81 -7.58
N ASP A 190 1.10 7.48 -7.21
CA ASP A 190 1.89 6.45 -7.88
C ASP A 190 1.41 5.05 -7.48
N ALA A 191 1.64 4.06 -8.35
CA ALA A 191 1.47 2.67 -7.97
C ALA A 191 2.51 2.28 -6.92
N TYR A 192 2.06 1.68 -5.80
CA TYR A 192 2.97 1.19 -4.79
C TYR A 192 3.75 -0.02 -5.31
N ARG A 193 5.08 0.06 -5.25
CA ARG A 193 5.99 -1.03 -5.61
C ARG A 193 6.59 -1.61 -4.32
N PRO A 194 6.13 -2.77 -3.83
CA PRO A 194 6.66 -3.35 -2.62
C PRO A 194 8.08 -3.88 -2.84
N GLU A 195 8.90 -3.88 -1.78
CA GLU A 195 10.18 -4.60 -1.77
C GLU A 195 10.01 -6.11 -1.59
N SER A 196 8.89 -6.50 -0.95
CA SER A 196 8.53 -7.89 -0.72
C SER A 196 7.02 -8.08 -0.68
N VAL A 197 6.58 -9.25 -1.09
CA VAL A 197 5.18 -9.66 -1.03
C VAL A 197 5.06 -10.91 -0.16
N ALA A 198 4.10 -10.90 0.77
CA ALA A 198 3.66 -12.10 1.43
C ALA A 198 2.61 -12.78 0.54
N VAL A 199 2.90 -13.99 0.12
CA VAL A 199 2.06 -14.80 -0.76
C VAL A 199 1.40 -15.85 0.10
N LEU A 200 0.09 -15.74 0.28
CA LEU A 200 -0.68 -16.70 1.04
C LEU A 200 -1.21 -17.78 0.13
N ALA A 201 -1.09 -19.02 0.57
CA ALA A 201 -1.51 -20.19 -0.19
C ALA A 201 -2.38 -21.10 0.68
N GLN A 202 -3.48 -21.56 0.09
CA GLN A 202 -4.31 -22.64 0.61
C GLN A 202 -4.65 -23.62 -0.51
N PRO A 203 -5.01 -24.88 -0.20
CA PRO A 203 -5.39 -25.84 -1.22
C PRO A 203 -6.49 -25.28 -2.14
N TYR A 204 -6.31 -25.41 -3.45
CA TYR A 204 -7.31 -24.96 -4.41
C TYR A 204 -8.56 -25.83 -4.32
N VAL A 205 -9.72 -25.18 -4.25
CA VAL A 205 -11.04 -25.82 -4.35
C VAL A 205 -11.72 -25.28 -5.59
N PRO A 206 -12.03 -26.12 -6.60
CA PRO A 206 -12.78 -25.69 -7.77
C PRO A 206 -14.15 -25.12 -7.36
N VAL A 207 -14.55 -24.03 -8.01
CA VAL A 207 -15.88 -23.44 -7.87
C VAL A 207 -16.62 -23.66 -9.18
N ASP A 208 -17.82 -24.24 -9.10
CA ASP A 208 -18.69 -24.47 -10.25
C ASP A 208 -19.63 -23.26 -10.44
N ASP A 209 -19.13 -22.24 -11.11
CA ASP A 209 -19.90 -21.03 -11.42
C ASP A 209 -19.72 -20.53 -12.87
N GLY A 210 -19.22 -21.41 -13.73
CA GLY A 210 -19.01 -21.13 -15.16
C GLY A 210 -17.86 -20.17 -15.48
N LEU A 211 -17.08 -19.72 -14.48
CA LEU A 211 -15.93 -18.83 -14.66
C LEU A 211 -14.60 -19.57 -14.50
N GLU A 212 -14.47 -20.71 -15.19
CA GLU A 212 -13.28 -21.56 -15.13
C GLU A 212 -12.00 -20.80 -15.49
N GLN A 213 -10.94 -21.05 -14.72
CA GLN A 213 -9.64 -20.44 -14.90
C GLN A 213 -8.61 -21.50 -15.27
N LYS A 214 -7.74 -21.19 -16.23
CA LYS A 214 -6.64 -22.08 -16.59
C LYS A 214 -5.59 -22.07 -15.48
N PRO A 215 -5.10 -23.24 -15.03
CA PRO A 215 -4.01 -23.29 -14.07
C PRO A 215 -2.74 -22.63 -14.63
N VAL A 216 -2.02 -21.91 -13.77
CA VAL A 216 -0.77 -21.21 -14.10
C VAL A 216 0.36 -21.77 -13.26
N ALA A 217 1.51 -22.01 -13.89
CA ALA A 217 2.72 -22.44 -13.18
C ALA A 217 3.22 -21.35 -12.22
N TRP A 218 3.38 -21.70 -10.95
CA TRP A 218 3.90 -20.79 -9.94
C TRP A 218 5.40 -20.50 -10.19
N PRO A 219 5.82 -19.23 -10.38
CA PRO A 219 7.20 -18.90 -10.76
C PRO A 219 8.10 -18.55 -9.56
N GLY A 220 7.59 -18.65 -8.33
CA GLY A 220 8.28 -18.24 -7.11
C GLY A 220 8.77 -19.42 -6.25
N PRO A 221 9.13 -19.14 -4.98
CA PRO A 221 9.54 -20.16 -4.01
C PRO A 221 8.48 -21.24 -3.80
N ALA A 222 8.88 -22.46 -3.43
CA ALA A 222 7.95 -23.59 -3.32
C ALA A 222 6.74 -23.30 -2.42
N LEU A 223 5.53 -23.42 -2.98
CA LEU A 223 4.28 -23.40 -2.21
C LEU A 223 4.08 -24.75 -1.49
N PRO A 224 3.46 -24.75 -0.29
CA PRO A 224 2.70 -23.62 0.29
C PRO A 224 3.49 -22.68 1.21
N GLY A 225 4.75 -23.01 1.52
CA GLY A 225 5.55 -22.27 2.48
C GLY A 225 5.22 -22.64 3.94
N ALA A 226 5.50 -21.73 4.88
CA ALA A 226 5.29 -21.94 6.31
C ALA A 226 3.82 -21.77 6.68
N THR A 227 3.32 -22.55 7.64
CA THR A 227 1.96 -22.40 8.16
C THR A 227 1.81 -21.09 8.94
N LEU A 228 0.80 -20.28 8.59
CA LEU A 228 0.38 -19.13 9.39
C LEU A 228 -0.69 -19.52 10.40
N SER A 229 -1.75 -20.18 9.93
CA SER A 229 -2.85 -20.70 10.75
C SER A 229 -3.67 -21.72 9.96
N GLY A 230 -4.11 -22.81 10.60
CA GLY A 230 -4.96 -23.81 9.95
C GLY A 230 -4.40 -24.30 8.61
N THR A 231 -5.17 -24.09 7.54
CA THR A 231 -4.80 -24.42 6.14
C THR A 231 -4.17 -23.24 5.38
N VAL A 232 -3.98 -22.10 6.04
CA VAL A 232 -3.36 -20.90 5.48
C VAL A 232 -1.86 -20.98 5.71
N HIS A 233 -1.14 -21.03 4.60
CA HIS A 233 0.31 -20.97 4.57
C HIS A 233 0.79 -19.67 3.92
N CYS A 234 2.06 -19.36 4.09
CA CYS A 234 2.66 -18.18 3.50
C CYS A 234 4.10 -18.44 3.04
N VAL A 235 4.45 -17.81 1.93
CA VAL A 235 5.82 -17.61 1.50
C VAL A 235 6.08 -16.13 1.23
N ALA A 236 7.21 -15.62 1.71
CA ALA A 236 7.65 -14.27 1.42
C ALA A 236 8.50 -14.28 0.15
N VAL A 237 8.24 -13.36 -0.77
CA VAL A 237 8.98 -13.23 -2.02
C VAL A 237 9.55 -11.82 -2.12
N SER A 238 10.85 -11.73 -2.41
CA SER A 238 11.58 -10.46 -2.55
C SER A 238 12.62 -10.56 -3.68
N GLY A 239 13.36 -9.48 -3.93
CA GLY A 239 14.47 -9.47 -4.87
C GLY A 239 14.09 -9.87 -6.30
N ALA A 240 14.95 -10.65 -6.96
CA ALA A 240 14.74 -11.04 -8.36
C ALA A 240 13.50 -11.95 -8.56
N GLU A 241 13.14 -12.76 -7.56
CA GLU A 241 11.96 -13.63 -7.62
C GLU A 241 10.66 -12.82 -7.59
N LEU A 242 10.64 -11.70 -6.85
CA LEU A 242 9.49 -10.79 -6.80
C LEU A 242 9.12 -10.32 -8.20
N THR A 243 10.09 -9.97 -9.04
CA THR A 243 9.81 -9.51 -10.41
C THR A 243 9.05 -10.56 -11.22
N LYS A 244 9.44 -11.83 -11.12
CA LYS A 244 8.78 -12.95 -11.83
C LYS A 244 7.38 -13.21 -11.30
N VAL A 245 7.23 -13.28 -9.97
CA VAL A 245 5.96 -13.50 -9.29
C VAL A 245 4.98 -12.36 -9.59
N TRP A 246 5.43 -11.11 -9.48
CA TRP A 246 4.61 -9.93 -9.72
C TRP A 246 4.15 -9.83 -11.17
N ALA A 247 5.04 -10.13 -12.14
CA ALA A 247 4.68 -10.16 -13.56
C ALA A 247 3.61 -11.22 -13.87
N ALA A 248 3.73 -12.44 -13.31
CA ALA A 248 2.73 -13.47 -13.49
C ALA A 248 1.39 -13.07 -12.86
N ALA A 249 1.43 -12.53 -11.63
CA ALA A 249 0.24 -12.08 -10.90
C ALA A 249 -0.48 -10.91 -11.60
N ALA A 250 0.24 -10.02 -12.27
CA ALA A 250 -0.33 -8.88 -13.00
C ALA A 250 -1.25 -9.31 -14.16
N THR A 251 -1.06 -10.51 -14.69
CA THR A 251 -1.93 -11.10 -15.74
C THR A 251 -2.99 -12.06 -15.20
N ALA A 252 -2.95 -12.35 -13.90
CA ALA A 252 -3.83 -13.30 -13.23
C ALA A 252 -5.03 -12.60 -12.56
N ASN A 253 -5.99 -13.40 -12.13
CA ASN A 253 -7.14 -12.96 -11.34
C ASN A 253 -7.25 -13.74 -10.03
N GLN A 254 -8.14 -13.31 -9.15
CA GLN A 254 -8.35 -13.89 -7.81
C GLN A 254 -8.70 -15.39 -7.79
N ARG A 255 -9.06 -15.96 -8.95
CA ARG A 255 -9.45 -17.37 -9.09
C ARG A 255 -8.45 -18.21 -9.88
N THR A 256 -7.34 -17.61 -10.31
CA THR A 256 -6.30 -18.35 -11.04
C THR A 256 -5.75 -19.48 -10.16
N PRO A 257 -5.85 -20.76 -10.56
CA PRO A 257 -5.26 -21.87 -9.83
C PRO A 257 -3.75 -21.86 -10.09
N TRP A 258 -2.95 -21.88 -9.03
CA TRP A 258 -1.49 -21.88 -9.15
C TRP A 258 -0.93 -23.28 -8.94
N THR A 259 -0.13 -23.78 -9.87
CA THR A 259 0.47 -25.12 -9.76
C THR A 259 1.88 -25.05 -9.18
N SER A 260 2.13 -25.79 -8.10
CA SER A 260 3.44 -25.96 -7.46
C SER A 260 3.52 -27.34 -6.80
N GLY A 261 4.62 -28.06 -7.02
CA GLY A 261 4.83 -29.39 -6.41
C GLY A 261 3.77 -30.43 -6.77
N GLY A 262 3.23 -30.38 -7.99
CA GLY A 262 2.17 -31.28 -8.45
C GLY A 262 0.78 -31.02 -7.85
N LYS A 263 0.61 -29.93 -7.10
CA LYS A 263 -0.66 -29.52 -6.46
C LYS A 263 -1.13 -28.18 -7.00
N GLN A 264 -2.42 -27.91 -6.86
CA GLN A 264 -3.03 -26.61 -7.13
C GLN A 264 -3.30 -25.84 -5.84
N TRP A 265 -3.05 -24.54 -5.89
CA TRP A 265 -3.17 -23.62 -4.78
C TRP A 265 -4.05 -22.44 -5.17
N GLN A 266 -4.95 -22.05 -4.26
CA GLN A 266 -5.50 -20.70 -4.28
C GLN A 266 -4.48 -19.78 -3.62
N VAL A 267 -4.11 -18.72 -4.33
CA VAL A 267 -3.07 -17.78 -3.88
C VAL A 267 -3.64 -16.38 -3.76
N MET A 268 -3.27 -15.68 -2.69
CA MET A 268 -3.52 -14.26 -2.49
C MET A 268 -2.21 -13.51 -2.27
N PHE A 269 -2.08 -12.36 -2.93
CA PHE A 269 -0.88 -11.54 -2.88
C PHE A 269 -1.11 -10.37 -1.91
N ARG A 270 -0.29 -10.28 -0.87
CA ARG A 270 -0.31 -9.16 0.07
C ARG A 270 1.03 -8.43 0.03
N PRO A 271 1.10 -7.28 -0.66
CA PRO A 271 2.29 -6.42 -0.65
C PRO A 271 2.62 -6.05 0.80
N LEU A 272 3.88 -6.19 1.21
CA LEU A 272 4.29 -5.72 2.52
C LEU A 272 4.54 -4.23 2.47
N LEU A 273 4.03 -3.52 3.48
CA LEU A 273 4.25 -2.10 3.66
C LEU A 273 5.66 -1.83 4.23
N PRO A 274 6.21 -0.61 4.08
CA PRO A 274 7.58 -0.31 4.52
C PRO A 274 7.93 -0.67 5.98
N ASP A 275 6.99 -0.63 6.92
CA ASP A 275 7.20 -1.03 8.33
C ASP A 275 7.00 -2.54 8.58
N GLU A 276 6.40 -3.26 7.63
CA GLU A 276 6.06 -4.68 7.75
C GLU A 276 7.27 -5.56 7.39
N THR A 277 8.24 -5.59 8.31
CA THR A 277 9.48 -6.33 8.15
C THR A 277 9.36 -7.80 8.58
N GLY A 278 10.21 -8.66 8.01
CA GLY A 278 10.26 -10.10 8.35
C GLY A 278 9.36 -11.01 7.51
N GLY A 279 8.85 -10.52 6.36
CA GLY A 279 8.10 -11.36 5.43
C GLY A 279 6.76 -11.83 6.01
N CYS A 280 6.49 -13.13 5.93
CA CYS A 280 5.27 -13.74 6.48
C CYS A 280 5.09 -13.50 7.99
N ALA A 281 6.19 -13.33 8.75
CA ALA A 281 6.12 -13.07 10.18
C ALA A 281 5.49 -11.72 10.52
N ALA A 282 5.43 -10.77 9.56
CA ALA A 282 4.74 -9.49 9.74
C ALA A 282 3.21 -9.68 9.87
N LEU A 283 2.65 -10.74 9.28
CA LEU A 283 1.20 -10.95 9.23
C LEU A 283 0.61 -11.48 10.54
N GLY A 284 1.44 -12.07 11.40
CA GLY A 284 1.03 -12.54 12.72
C GLY A 284 1.14 -11.48 13.83
N LYS A 285 1.66 -10.28 13.53
CA LYS A 285 1.89 -9.20 14.50
C LYS A 285 0.89 -8.05 14.40
N ALA A 286 0.12 -7.98 13.32
CA ALA A 286 -0.95 -7.02 13.15
C ALA A 286 -2.25 -7.60 13.73
N SER A 287 -2.40 -7.53 15.05
CA SER A 287 -3.60 -7.94 15.78
C SER A 287 -3.84 -7.03 16.98
#